data_AF-A0A2A6LCB7-F1
#
_entry.id   AF-A0A2A6LCB7-F1
#
_cell.length_a   1.000
_cell.length_b   1.000
_cell.length_c   1.000
_cell.angle_alpha   90.00
_cell.angle_beta   90.00
_cell.angle_gamma   90.00
#
_symmetry.space_group_name_H-M   'P 1'
#
loop_
_entity.id
_entity.type
_entity.pdbx_description
1 polymer ?
#
loop_
_entity_poly.entity_id
_entity_poly.type
_entity_poly.pdbx_seq_one_letter_code
_entity_poly.pdbx_strand_id
1 'polypeptide(L)'
;MLGTRREILLGGLALLGAAAVRKPAFAAASSYFDGTLVDNGVTFRRTNFAKIDRKWHRQVVKYFSSEPIGTVVVDTRHHFLYVIMENKTAIRYGVGVGREGFKWFGRATIDAKSLWPRWTPPPEMRKRHPELPEFVAGGSPKNPLGPRAMYLHRDGVDTGYRFHGTLEPWSIGKDASSGCIRMFNEDAIDLYQRCPIGTAVQVLPHIADQAESTTQVSQTTPVE
;
A
#
# COMPACT_ATOMS: atom_id res chain seq x y z
N MET A 1 -42.62 -68.84 -32.04
CA MET A 1 -42.26 -67.99 -33.19
C MET A 1 -42.29 -66.55 -32.71
N LEU A 2 -41.25 -65.72 -32.63
CA LEU A 2 -39.81 -65.75 -32.94
C LEU A 2 -39.10 -64.89 -31.85
N GLY A 3 -37.80 -65.13 -31.61
CA GLY A 3 -36.89 -64.23 -30.86
C GLY A 3 -36.66 -62.89 -31.61
N THR A 4 -35.88 -61.91 -31.13
CA THR A 4 -34.52 -61.98 -30.58
C THR A 4 -34.10 -60.69 -29.85
N ARG A 5 -33.00 -60.83 -29.09
CA ARG A 5 -32.30 -59.91 -28.17
C ARG A 5 -31.65 -58.67 -28.81
N ARG A 6 -31.48 -57.58 -28.04
CA ARG A 6 -30.17 -56.96 -27.75
C ARG A 6 -30.25 -55.91 -26.63
N GLU A 7 -29.32 -56.05 -25.68
CA GLU A 7 -28.98 -55.13 -24.60
C GLU A 7 -28.29 -53.86 -25.13
N ILE A 8 -28.33 -52.77 -24.35
CA ILE A 8 -27.18 -51.94 -23.98
C ILE A 8 -27.55 -51.19 -22.67
N LEU A 9 -26.76 -51.45 -21.63
CA LEU A 9 -26.65 -50.69 -20.39
C LEU A 9 -25.71 -49.50 -20.62
N LEU A 10 -26.09 -48.30 -20.18
CA LEU A 10 -25.12 -47.26 -19.80
C LEU A 10 -25.76 -46.29 -18.80
N GLY A 11 -25.05 -46.08 -17.69
CA GLY A 11 -25.52 -45.42 -16.49
C GLY A 11 -25.59 -43.90 -16.59
N GLY A 12 -26.37 -43.31 -15.68
CA GLY A 12 -26.45 -41.88 -15.43
C GLY A 12 -26.49 -41.62 -13.93
N LEU A 13 -25.32 -41.37 -13.35
CA LEU A 13 -25.15 -40.82 -12.02
C LEU A 13 -25.41 -39.30 -12.09
N ALA A 14 -26.52 -38.80 -11.54
CA ALA A 14 -26.76 -37.37 -11.41
C ALA A 14 -26.60 -36.95 -9.94
N LEU A 15 -25.52 -36.18 -9.72
CA LEU A 15 -25.04 -35.64 -8.46
C LEU A 15 -26.02 -34.65 -7.80
N LEU A 16 -26.16 -34.76 -6.48
CA LEU A 16 -26.68 -33.73 -5.58
C LEU A 16 -25.84 -32.45 -5.71
N GLY A 17 -26.44 -31.39 -6.25
CA GLY A 17 -25.84 -30.06 -6.30
C GLY A 17 -25.81 -29.40 -4.93
N ALA A 18 -24.66 -29.44 -4.26
CA ALA A 18 -24.38 -28.56 -3.13
C ALA A 18 -24.07 -27.15 -3.66
N ALA A 19 -25.06 -26.26 -3.63
CA ALA A 19 -24.86 -24.84 -3.89
C ALA A 19 -24.04 -24.21 -2.76
N ALA A 20 -22.73 -24.13 -2.94
CA ALA A 20 -21.86 -23.34 -2.08
C ALA A 20 -22.17 -21.85 -2.27
N VAL A 21 -22.86 -21.24 -1.30
CA VAL A 21 -23.08 -19.79 -1.25
C VAL A 21 -21.72 -19.11 -1.08
N ARG A 22 -21.12 -18.67 -2.18
CA ARG A 22 -19.97 -17.76 -2.16
C ARG A 22 -20.44 -16.43 -1.59
N LYS A 23 -20.14 -16.13 -0.32
CA LYS A 23 -20.25 -14.77 0.21
C LYS A 23 -19.35 -13.87 -0.66
N PRO A 24 -19.87 -12.81 -1.31
CA PRO A 24 -19.11 -12.07 -2.31
C PRO A 24 -18.06 -11.19 -1.63
N ALA A 25 -16.89 -11.04 -2.25
CA ALA A 25 -15.77 -10.21 -1.79
C ALA A 25 -16.15 -8.76 -1.42
N PHE A 26 -17.27 -8.26 -1.95
CA PHE A 26 -17.85 -6.96 -1.62
C PHE A 26 -18.31 -6.83 -0.15
N ALA A 27 -18.87 -7.90 0.44
CA ALA A 27 -19.28 -7.89 1.85
C ALA A 27 -18.06 -7.73 2.78
N ALA A 28 -16.93 -8.36 2.44
CA ALA A 28 -15.68 -8.22 3.17
C ALA A 28 -15.16 -6.77 3.14
N ALA A 29 -15.15 -6.12 1.96
CA ALA A 29 -14.69 -4.73 1.82
C ALA A 29 -15.54 -3.72 2.60
N SER A 30 -16.86 -3.95 2.73
CA SER A 30 -17.74 -3.06 3.50
C SER A 30 -17.43 -3.04 5.00
N SER A 31 -17.02 -4.19 5.56
CA SER A 31 -16.77 -4.35 7.00
C SER A 31 -15.56 -3.56 7.51
N TYR A 32 -14.65 -3.17 6.62
CA TYR A 32 -13.49 -2.34 6.93
C TYR A 32 -13.83 -0.87 7.23
N PHE A 33 -15.11 -0.49 7.17
CA PHE A 33 -15.55 0.87 7.46
C PHE A 33 -16.72 0.87 8.44
N ASP A 34 -16.75 1.84 9.35
CA ASP A 34 -17.74 1.96 10.44
C ASP A 34 -18.36 3.36 10.51
N GLY A 35 -18.45 4.04 9.37
CA GLY A 35 -19.07 5.36 9.25
C GLY A 35 -18.28 6.28 8.33
N THR A 36 -18.43 7.58 8.56
CA THR A 36 -17.74 8.64 7.81
C THR A 36 -17.16 9.69 8.75
N LEU A 37 -16.14 10.39 8.29
CA LEU A 37 -15.55 11.57 8.93
C LEU A 37 -15.54 12.74 7.94
N VAL A 38 -15.37 13.96 8.46
CA VAL A 38 -15.20 15.17 7.67
C VAL A 38 -13.81 15.75 7.93
N ASP A 39 -13.09 16.06 6.86
CA ASP A 39 -11.79 16.73 6.90
C ASP A 39 -11.72 17.78 5.80
N ASN A 40 -11.47 19.05 6.15
CA ASN A 40 -11.44 20.18 5.22
C ASN A 40 -12.68 20.27 4.30
N GLY A 41 -13.87 20.01 4.86
CA GLY A 41 -15.14 20.04 4.12
C GLY A 41 -15.40 18.81 3.24
N VAL A 42 -14.48 17.85 3.18
CA VAL A 42 -14.65 16.60 2.43
C VAL A 42 -15.07 15.48 3.37
N THR A 43 -16.15 14.79 3.01
CA THR A 43 -16.61 13.59 3.73
C THR A 43 -15.93 12.34 3.18
N PHE A 44 -15.35 11.51 4.05
CA PHE A 44 -14.71 10.25 3.67
C PHE A 44 -15.07 9.11 4.60
N ARG A 45 -14.90 7.88 4.12
CA ARG A 45 -15.24 6.66 4.88
C ARG A 45 -14.22 6.46 6.00
N ARG A 46 -14.72 6.30 7.23
CA ARG A 46 -13.92 6.02 8.42
C ARG A 46 -13.49 4.56 8.45
N THR A 47 -12.21 4.32 8.70
CA THR A 47 -11.66 2.97 8.86
C THR A 47 -12.18 2.34 10.15
N ASN A 48 -12.74 1.13 10.05
CA ASN A 48 -13.13 0.33 11.20
C ASN A 48 -11.90 -0.36 11.80
N PHE A 49 -11.19 0.33 12.69
CA PHE A 49 -9.99 -0.23 13.34
C PHE A 49 -10.27 -1.47 14.20
N ALA A 50 -11.51 -1.73 14.60
CA ALA A 50 -11.87 -2.97 15.29
C ALA A 50 -11.79 -4.22 14.39
N LYS A 51 -11.78 -4.03 13.06
CA LYS A 51 -11.55 -5.11 12.06
C LYS A 51 -10.10 -5.18 11.57
N ILE A 52 -9.30 -4.16 11.86
CA ILE A 52 -7.88 -4.13 11.51
C ILE A 52 -7.09 -4.86 12.59
N ASP A 53 -6.19 -5.77 12.19
CA ASP A 53 -5.24 -6.38 13.12
C ASP A 53 -4.45 -5.29 13.86
N ARG A 54 -4.40 -5.39 15.19
CA ARG A 54 -3.76 -4.42 16.08
C ARG A 54 -2.31 -4.15 15.69
N LYS A 55 -1.60 -5.10 15.08
CA LYS A 55 -0.22 -4.86 14.63
C LYS A 55 -0.09 -3.72 13.61
N TRP A 56 -1.14 -3.45 12.84
CA TRP A 56 -1.17 -2.39 11.82
C TRP A 56 -1.65 -1.04 12.35
N HIS A 57 -2.12 -0.99 13.60
CA HIS A 57 -2.57 0.26 14.20
C HIS A 57 -1.38 1.18 14.44
N ARG A 58 -1.61 2.50 14.39
CA ARG A 58 -0.63 3.49 14.81
C ARG A 58 -0.26 3.31 16.28
N GLN A 59 1.04 3.20 16.57
CA GLN A 59 1.55 2.87 17.90
C GLN A 59 2.86 3.60 18.17
N VAL A 60 3.07 4.01 19.42
CA VAL A 60 4.42 4.36 19.89
C VAL A 60 5.14 3.07 20.26
N VAL A 61 6.32 2.85 19.69
CA VAL A 61 7.13 1.65 19.91
C VAL A 61 8.56 2.02 20.31
N LYS A 62 9.24 1.11 21.00
CA LYS A 62 10.70 1.20 21.12
C LYS A 62 11.31 0.99 19.74
N TYR A 63 12.20 1.91 19.36
CA TYR A 63 12.84 1.88 18.06
C TYR A 63 14.21 2.52 18.18
N PHE A 64 15.23 1.76 17.81
CA PHE A 64 16.62 2.21 17.82
C PHE A 64 16.99 2.60 16.41
N SER A 65 17.29 3.88 16.21
CA SER A 65 17.72 4.42 14.92
C SER A 65 18.88 5.37 15.15
N SER A 66 19.79 5.40 14.18
CA SER A 66 20.81 6.44 14.07
C SER A 66 20.27 7.71 13.40
N GLU A 67 19.03 7.68 12.93
CA GLU A 67 18.40 8.81 12.28
C GLU A 67 18.05 9.94 13.26
N PRO A 68 18.16 11.21 12.83
CA PRO A 68 17.70 12.34 13.63
C PRO A 68 16.22 12.23 14.01
N ILE A 69 15.87 12.80 15.17
CA ILE A 69 14.46 12.96 15.59
C ILE A 69 13.66 13.70 14.51
N GLY A 70 12.45 13.24 14.24
CA GLY A 70 11.56 13.77 13.20
C GLY A 70 11.77 13.13 11.82
N THR A 71 12.84 12.35 11.62
CA THR A 71 13.05 11.60 10.37
C THR A 71 11.97 10.53 10.19
N VAL A 72 11.53 10.35 8.95
CA VAL A 72 10.65 9.24 8.57
C VAL A 72 11.49 8.07 8.07
N VAL A 73 11.37 6.91 8.69
CA VAL A 73 12.01 5.67 8.24
C VAL A 73 10.96 4.74 7.68
N VAL A 74 11.17 4.24 6.46
CA VAL A 74 10.26 3.30 5.80
C VAL A 74 10.90 1.93 5.73
N ASP A 75 10.30 0.97 6.42
CA ASP A 75 10.63 -0.45 6.33
C ASP A 75 9.63 -1.12 5.40
N THR A 76 10.01 -1.21 4.13
CA THR A 76 9.17 -1.78 3.07
C THR A 76 8.96 -3.28 3.23
N ARG A 77 9.92 -3.99 3.84
CA ARG A 77 9.87 -5.44 4.07
C ARG A 77 8.84 -5.83 5.11
N HIS A 78 8.74 -5.03 6.18
CA HIS A 78 7.82 -5.31 7.28
C HIS A 78 6.55 -4.44 7.23
N HIS A 79 6.37 -3.67 6.16
CA HIS A 79 5.19 -2.86 5.92
C HIS A 79 4.94 -1.83 7.04
N PHE A 80 6.01 -1.20 7.50
CA PHE A 80 5.94 -0.18 8.53
C PHE A 80 6.62 1.12 8.12
N LEU A 81 6.03 2.23 8.54
CA LEU A 81 6.63 3.56 8.52
C LEU A 81 6.82 4.04 9.96
N TYR A 82 7.95 4.66 10.25
CA TYR A 82 8.33 5.13 11.57
C TYR A 82 8.64 6.62 11.52
N VAL A 83 8.09 7.41 12.44
CA VAL A 83 8.54 8.78 12.72
C VAL A 83 9.41 8.73 13.97
N ILE A 84 10.71 9.03 13.83
CA ILE A 84 11.67 8.93 14.92
C ILE A 84 11.35 9.96 16.00
N MET A 85 11.33 9.52 17.25
CA MET A 85 11.11 10.35 18.42
C MET A 85 12.29 10.25 19.38
N GLU A 86 12.26 11.08 20.42
CA GLU A 86 13.18 11.00 21.55
C GLU A 86 13.10 9.66 22.31
N ASN A 87 14.01 9.46 23.25
CA ASN A 87 13.97 8.33 24.20
C ASN A 87 13.96 6.94 23.55
N LYS A 88 14.58 6.81 22.37
CA LYS A 88 14.66 5.55 21.58
C LYS A 88 13.27 5.00 21.27
N THR A 89 12.39 5.89 20.83
CA THR A 89 11.02 5.56 20.43
C THR A 89 10.72 6.07 19.03
N ALA A 90 9.66 5.54 18.42
CA ALA A 90 9.11 6.05 17.18
C ALA A 90 7.59 5.88 17.16
N ILE A 91 6.90 6.74 16.42
CA ILE A 91 5.50 6.46 16.03
C ILE A 91 5.56 5.54 14.82
N ARG A 92 5.04 4.33 14.97
CA ARG A 92 4.93 3.33 13.92
C ARG A 92 3.53 3.37 13.31
N TYR A 93 3.46 3.30 11.98
CA TYR A 93 2.24 3.20 11.19
C TYR A 93 2.31 1.93 10.34
N GLY A 94 1.20 1.18 10.26
CA GLY A 94 1.07 0.12 9.26
C GLY A 94 0.88 0.74 7.88
N VAL A 95 1.60 0.22 6.89
CA VAL A 95 1.51 0.72 5.50
C VAL A 95 1.30 -0.39 4.49
N GLY A 96 0.79 -0.06 3.31
CA GLY A 96 0.83 -0.92 2.13
C GLY A 96 1.94 -0.45 1.20
N VAL A 97 2.65 -1.37 0.55
CA VAL A 97 3.78 -1.04 -0.33
C VAL A 97 3.50 -1.47 -1.77
N GLY A 98 4.33 -1.01 -2.70
CA GLY A 98 4.24 -1.39 -4.12
C GLY A 98 4.46 -2.88 -4.35
N ARG A 99 3.70 -3.48 -5.28
CA ARG A 99 3.87 -4.88 -5.71
C ARG A 99 5.27 -5.18 -6.24
N GLU A 100 5.90 -4.19 -6.86
CA GLU A 100 7.27 -4.29 -7.37
C GLU A 100 8.30 -3.86 -6.31
N GLY A 101 7.88 -3.76 -5.04
CA GLY A 101 8.61 -3.03 -4.01
C GLY A 101 8.67 -1.55 -4.34
N PHE A 102 9.23 -0.76 -3.42
CA PHE A 102 9.92 0.45 -3.87
C PHE A 102 11.08 -0.04 -4.73
N LYS A 103 11.15 0.33 -6.03
CA LYS A 103 12.32 -0.01 -6.89
C LYS A 103 13.61 0.70 -6.45
N TRP A 104 13.56 1.41 -5.34
CA TRP A 104 14.57 2.34 -4.90
C TRP A 104 14.56 2.43 -3.37
N PHE A 105 15.73 2.43 -2.77
CA PHE A 105 15.93 2.66 -1.34
C PHE A 105 16.95 3.79 -1.13
N GLY A 106 16.95 4.35 0.08
CA GLY A 106 17.88 5.40 0.48
C GLY A 106 17.21 6.70 0.92
N ARG A 107 17.98 7.78 0.86
CA ARG A 107 17.61 9.12 1.30
C ARG A 107 16.67 9.84 0.34
N ALA A 108 15.64 10.48 0.90
CA ALA A 108 14.74 11.41 0.25
C ALA A 108 14.28 12.50 1.24
N THR A 109 13.50 13.46 0.75
CA THR A 109 12.83 14.50 1.53
C THR A 109 11.38 14.64 1.10
N ILE A 110 10.52 15.09 2.02
CA ILE A 110 9.15 15.49 1.68
C ILE A 110 9.18 16.96 1.22
N ASP A 111 9.22 17.21 -0.09
CA ASP A 111 9.35 18.59 -0.61
C ASP A 111 8.03 19.19 -1.08
N ALA A 112 7.02 18.35 -1.33
CA ALA A 112 5.67 18.83 -1.64
C ALA A 112 4.61 18.04 -0.88
N LYS A 113 3.49 18.70 -0.63
CA LYS A 113 2.41 18.22 0.22
C LYS A 113 1.07 18.73 -0.31
N SER A 114 0.09 17.83 -0.45
CA SER A 114 -1.24 18.18 -0.96
C SER A 114 -2.34 17.67 -0.04
N LEU A 115 -3.29 18.56 0.26
CA LEU A 115 -4.58 18.19 0.85
C LEU A 115 -5.52 17.74 -0.26
N TRP A 116 -6.25 16.63 -0.05
CA TRP A 116 -7.23 16.09 -0.99
C TRP A 116 -6.74 16.13 -2.46
N PRO A 117 -5.58 15.51 -2.76
CA PRO A 117 -4.88 15.70 -4.03
C PRO A 117 -5.71 15.22 -5.22
N ARG A 118 -5.58 15.89 -6.37
CA ARG A 118 -5.96 15.30 -7.67
C ARG A 118 -5.10 14.06 -7.93
N TRP A 119 -5.69 13.02 -8.51
CA TRP A 119 -4.94 11.86 -8.98
C TRP A 119 -4.97 11.78 -10.51
N THR A 120 -3.80 11.56 -11.10
CA THR A 120 -3.65 11.23 -12.52
C THR A 120 -3.03 9.84 -12.58
N PRO A 121 -3.66 8.87 -13.28
CA PRO A 121 -3.07 7.55 -13.40
C PRO A 121 -1.70 7.62 -14.09
N PRO A 122 -0.66 6.94 -13.56
CA PRO A 122 0.63 6.89 -14.21
C PRO A 122 0.55 6.38 -15.66
N PRO A 123 1.42 6.83 -16.57
CA PRO A 123 1.40 6.41 -17.98
C PRO A 123 1.42 4.89 -18.16
N GLU A 124 2.21 4.17 -17.36
CA GLU A 124 2.34 2.71 -17.39
C GLU A 124 1.03 2.03 -16.97
N MET A 125 0.30 2.64 -16.03
CA MET A 125 -1.01 2.15 -15.61
C MET A 125 -2.03 2.36 -16.73
N ARG A 126 -2.03 3.53 -17.39
CA ARG A 126 -2.92 3.82 -18.53
C ARG A 126 -2.66 2.91 -19.74
N LYS A 127 -1.40 2.52 -19.98
CA LYS A 127 -1.06 1.55 -21.03
C LYS A 127 -1.71 0.18 -20.78
N ARG A 128 -1.77 -0.26 -19.52
CA ARG A 128 -2.39 -1.53 -19.12
C ARG A 128 -3.91 -1.44 -18.97
N HIS A 129 -4.40 -0.25 -18.62
CA HIS A 129 -5.81 0.03 -18.36
C HIS A 129 -6.24 1.31 -19.11
N PRO A 130 -6.46 1.23 -20.44
CA PRO A 130 -6.85 2.38 -21.26
C PRO A 130 -8.21 2.98 -20.87
N GLU A 131 -9.04 2.23 -20.15
CA GLU A 131 -10.35 2.64 -19.64
C GLU A 131 -10.28 3.63 -18.46
N LEU A 132 -9.09 3.83 -17.86
CA LEU A 132 -8.93 4.74 -16.74
C LEU A 132 -9.21 6.19 -17.16
N PRO A 133 -9.84 6.99 -16.28
CA PRO A 133 -10.07 8.40 -16.54
C PRO A 133 -8.73 9.15 -16.65
N GLU A 134 -8.72 10.26 -17.40
CA GLU A 134 -7.54 11.12 -17.52
C GLU A 134 -7.06 11.63 -16.16
N PHE A 135 -8.00 11.98 -15.28
CA PHE A 135 -7.73 12.29 -13.89
C PHE A 135 -8.97 12.02 -13.02
N VAL A 136 -8.76 11.94 -11.72
CA VAL A 136 -9.80 11.96 -10.70
C VAL A 136 -9.60 13.21 -9.85
N ALA A 137 -10.66 14.01 -9.72
CA ALA A 137 -10.63 15.24 -8.94
C ALA A 137 -10.23 15.01 -7.47
N GLY A 138 -9.61 16.03 -6.88
CA GLY A 138 -9.35 16.08 -5.45
C GLY A 138 -10.66 15.96 -4.64
N GLY A 139 -10.61 15.32 -3.48
CA GLY A 139 -11.78 15.13 -2.61
C GLY A 139 -12.80 14.11 -3.11
N SER A 140 -12.64 13.57 -4.32
CA SER A 140 -13.55 12.55 -4.84
C SER A 140 -13.48 11.26 -4.00
N PRO A 141 -14.63 10.62 -3.69
CA PRO A 141 -14.65 9.34 -2.98
C PRO A 141 -14.04 8.19 -3.79
N LYS A 142 -13.76 8.41 -5.08
CA LYS A 142 -13.10 7.45 -6.00
C LYS A 142 -11.61 7.71 -6.14
N ASN A 143 -11.06 8.72 -5.47
CA ASN A 143 -9.65 9.07 -5.60
C ASN A 143 -8.75 8.11 -4.80
N PRO A 144 -7.83 7.37 -5.44
CA PRO A 144 -7.03 6.35 -4.78
C PRO A 144 -5.94 6.92 -3.84
N LEU A 145 -5.67 8.23 -3.89
CA LEU A 145 -4.72 8.90 -3.01
C LEU A 145 -5.28 9.24 -1.63
N GLY A 146 -6.61 9.22 -1.46
CA GLY A 146 -7.26 9.57 -0.19
C GLY A 146 -7.04 11.05 0.21
N PRO A 147 -6.99 11.36 1.52
CA PRO A 147 -7.03 12.73 2.03
C PRO A 147 -5.73 13.50 1.90
N ARG A 148 -4.58 12.82 1.76
CA ARG A 148 -3.25 13.45 1.79
C ARG A 148 -2.31 12.79 0.79
N ALA A 149 -1.42 13.57 0.19
CA ALA A 149 -0.22 13.08 -0.47
C ALA A 149 1.00 13.91 -0.04
N MET A 150 2.10 13.22 0.26
CA MET A 150 3.42 13.79 0.54
C MET A 150 4.39 13.22 -0.50
N TYR A 151 5.07 14.10 -1.23
CA TYR A 151 5.82 13.77 -2.43
C TYR A 151 7.30 13.68 -2.11
N LEU A 152 7.89 12.53 -2.40
CA LEU A 152 9.27 12.24 -2.05
C LEU A 152 10.19 12.73 -3.16
N HIS A 153 11.16 13.55 -2.78
CA HIS A 153 12.18 14.05 -3.66
C HIS A 153 13.55 13.53 -3.23
N ARG A 154 14.44 13.34 -4.19
CA ARG A 154 15.85 13.05 -3.96
C ARG A 154 16.65 14.03 -4.79
N ASP A 155 17.61 14.70 -4.16
CA ASP A 155 18.50 15.67 -4.80
C ASP A 155 17.72 16.74 -5.59
N GLY A 156 16.58 17.17 -5.04
CA GLY A 156 15.68 18.16 -5.64
C GLY A 156 14.76 17.64 -6.76
N VAL A 157 14.79 16.34 -7.07
CA VAL A 157 14.02 15.71 -8.16
C VAL A 157 12.89 14.84 -7.59
N ASP A 158 11.68 14.97 -8.13
CA ASP A 158 10.54 14.10 -7.77
C ASP A 158 10.88 12.65 -8.11
N THR A 159 10.85 11.78 -7.11
CA THR A 159 11.10 10.35 -7.28
C THR A 159 9.92 9.61 -7.92
N GLY A 160 8.76 10.28 -8.01
CA GLY A 160 7.49 9.67 -8.39
C GLY A 160 6.79 8.92 -7.24
N TYR A 161 7.48 8.73 -6.11
CA TYR A 161 6.96 8.06 -4.92
C TYR A 161 6.31 9.03 -3.95
N ARG A 162 5.30 8.54 -3.24
CA ARG A 162 4.46 9.33 -2.34
C ARG A 162 4.08 8.53 -1.11
N PHE A 163 3.90 9.23 0.00
CA PHE A 163 3.08 8.74 1.11
C PHE A 163 1.67 9.27 0.91
N HIS A 164 0.67 8.39 0.89
CA HIS A 164 -0.71 8.80 0.66
C HIS A 164 -1.73 7.90 1.38
N GLY A 165 -2.97 8.36 1.49
CA GLY A 165 -4.07 7.57 2.05
C GLY A 165 -4.55 6.45 1.12
N THR A 166 -5.66 5.79 1.44
CA THR A 166 -6.19 4.74 0.56
C THR A 166 -7.69 4.56 0.72
N LEU A 167 -8.33 4.12 -0.37
CA LEU A 167 -9.71 3.62 -0.35
C LEU A 167 -9.78 2.13 0.02
N GLU A 168 -8.63 1.47 0.17
CA GLU A 168 -8.50 0.03 0.36
C GLU A 168 -7.75 -0.28 1.66
N PRO A 169 -8.35 -0.05 2.85
CA PRO A 169 -7.71 -0.30 4.14
C PRO A 169 -7.22 -1.75 4.31
N TRP A 170 -7.86 -2.72 3.65
CA TRP A 170 -7.42 -4.12 3.61
C TRP A 170 -6.12 -4.37 2.83
N SER A 171 -5.57 -3.35 2.15
CA SER A 171 -4.28 -3.39 1.46
C SER A 171 -3.09 -3.06 2.36
N ILE A 172 -3.33 -2.56 3.58
CA ILE A 172 -2.28 -2.31 4.56
C ILE A 172 -1.69 -3.65 5.04
N GLY A 173 -0.36 -3.71 5.11
CA GLY A 173 0.38 -4.94 5.41
C GLY A 173 0.57 -5.87 4.20
N LYS A 174 0.40 -5.36 2.97
CA LYS A 174 0.51 -6.13 1.73
C LYS A 174 1.26 -5.37 0.65
N ASP A 175 1.76 -6.13 -0.32
CA ASP A 175 2.31 -5.64 -1.58
C ASP A 175 1.15 -5.43 -2.57
N ALA A 176 0.63 -4.21 -2.63
CA ALA A 176 -0.65 -3.93 -3.30
C ALA A 176 -0.65 -2.67 -4.17
N SER A 177 0.34 -1.78 -4.03
CA SER A 177 0.38 -0.50 -4.76
C SER A 177 1.20 -0.61 -6.06
N SER A 178 1.21 0.45 -6.89
CA SER A 178 2.10 0.57 -8.06
C SER A 178 3.42 1.27 -7.74
N GLY A 179 3.83 1.32 -6.46
CA GLY A 179 5.13 1.83 -6.02
C GLY A 179 5.07 2.69 -4.76
N CYS A 180 4.01 3.50 -4.58
CA CYS A 180 3.87 4.41 -3.44
C CYS A 180 3.56 3.71 -2.09
N ILE A 181 3.73 4.43 -0.98
CA ILE A 181 3.32 3.97 0.35
C ILE A 181 1.87 4.38 0.60
N ARG A 182 1.01 3.37 0.78
CA ARG A 182 -0.40 3.53 1.16
C ARG A 182 -0.54 3.50 2.68
N MET A 183 -1.34 4.39 3.22
CA MET A 183 -1.65 4.48 4.65
C MET A 183 -3.16 4.46 4.85
N PHE A 184 -3.62 4.08 6.04
CA PHE A 184 -4.99 4.40 6.44
C PHE A 184 -5.22 5.92 6.32
N ASN A 185 -6.43 6.34 5.96
CA ASN A 185 -6.71 7.77 5.73
C ASN A 185 -6.46 8.61 6.99
N GLU A 186 -6.84 8.08 8.14
CA GLU A 186 -6.61 8.68 9.46
C GLU A 186 -5.11 8.83 9.77
N ASP A 187 -4.31 7.84 9.39
CA ASP A 187 -2.86 7.84 9.59
C ASP A 187 -2.13 8.75 8.60
N ALA A 188 -2.61 8.83 7.35
CA ALA A 188 -2.09 9.79 6.37
C ALA A 188 -2.32 11.24 6.82
N ILE A 189 -3.50 11.52 7.41
CA ILE A 189 -3.81 12.84 8.00
C ILE A 189 -2.87 13.15 9.16
N ASP A 190 -2.68 12.21 10.08
CA ASP A 190 -1.78 12.38 11.24
C ASP A 190 -0.31 12.58 10.80
N LEU A 191 0.20 11.74 9.90
CA LEU A 191 1.57 11.88 9.38
C LEU A 191 1.76 13.23 8.67
N TYR A 192 0.77 13.66 7.87
CA TYR A 192 0.82 14.96 7.19
C TYR A 192 0.95 16.12 8.17
N GLN A 193 0.33 16.07 9.34
CA GLN A 193 0.44 17.13 10.35
C GLN A 193 1.81 17.15 11.02
N ARG A 194 2.44 15.97 11.17
CA ARG A 194 3.73 15.82 11.86
C ARG A 194 4.94 16.15 10.99
N CYS A 195 4.84 15.91 9.70
CA CYS A 195 5.97 16.02 8.77
C CYS A 195 5.87 17.32 7.96
N PRO A 196 6.57 18.41 8.33
CA PRO A 196 6.67 19.61 7.50
C PRO A 196 7.41 19.35 6.18
N ILE A 197 7.33 20.29 5.24
CA ILE A 197 8.18 20.28 4.04
C ILE A 197 9.66 20.29 4.48
N GLY A 198 10.50 19.51 3.82
CA GLY A 198 11.90 19.28 4.18
C GLY A 198 12.12 18.15 5.18
N THR A 199 11.06 17.46 5.64
CA THR A 199 11.21 16.28 6.51
C THR A 199 12.08 15.23 5.82
N ALA A 200 13.15 14.80 6.50
CA ALA A 200 14.04 13.76 6.02
C ALA A 200 13.34 12.39 5.98
N VAL A 201 13.63 11.63 4.94
CA VAL A 201 13.10 10.28 4.71
C VAL A 201 14.26 9.32 4.45
N GLN A 202 14.21 8.14 5.09
CA GLN A 202 15.09 7.02 4.81
C GLN A 202 14.25 5.78 4.48
N VAL A 203 14.34 5.32 3.23
CA VAL A 203 13.74 4.05 2.81
C VAL A 203 14.78 2.94 2.99
N LEU A 204 14.47 1.93 3.79
CA LEU A 204 15.41 0.84 4.09
C LEU A 204 15.56 -0.12 2.89
N PRO A 205 16.77 -0.68 2.67
CA PRO A 205 16.99 -1.66 1.61
C PRO A 205 16.21 -2.95 1.87
N HIS A 206 15.71 -3.57 0.80
CA HIS A 206 15.24 -4.94 0.85
C HIS A 206 16.47 -5.86 0.77
N ILE A 207 16.68 -6.78 1.72
CA ILE A 207 17.90 -7.63 1.75
C ILE A 207 18.13 -8.41 0.43
N ALA A 208 17.06 -8.70 -0.33
CA ALA A 208 17.17 -9.33 -1.65
C ALA A 208 18.03 -8.49 -2.64
N ASP A 209 17.98 -7.16 -2.53
CA ASP A 209 18.73 -6.24 -3.39
C ASP A 209 20.21 -6.16 -2.99
N GLN A 210 20.54 -6.52 -1.74
CA GLN A 210 21.93 -6.62 -1.29
C GLN A 210 22.62 -7.89 -1.78
N ALA A 211 21.86 -8.97 -2.05
CA ALA A 211 22.42 -10.18 -2.65
C ALA A 211 22.93 -9.93 -4.08
N GLU A 212 22.23 -9.12 -4.86
CA GLU A 212 22.66 -8.72 -6.21
C GLU A 212 23.84 -7.75 -6.19
N SER A 213 23.83 -6.77 -5.27
CA SER A 213 24.94 -5.82 -5.10
C SER A 213 26.23 -6.50 -4.65
N THR A 214 26.16 -7.50 -3.76
CA THR A 214 27.34 -8.27 -3.31
C THR A 214 27.90 -9.14 -4.45
N THR A 215 27.04 -9.63 -5.34
CA THR A 215 27.45 -10.45 -6.49
C THR A 215 28.16 -9.61 -7.56
N GLN A 216 27.75 -8.36 -7.78
CA GLN A 216 28.42 -7.47 -8.74
C GLN A 216 29.76 -6.93 -8.23
N VAL A 217 29.89 -6.60 -6.94
CA VAL A 217 31.16 -6.12 -6.36
C VAL A 217 32.24 -7.21 -6.37
N SER A 218 31.86 -8.49 -6.27
CA SER A 218 32.81 -9.61 -6.36
C SER A 218 33.30 -9.91 -7.78
N GLN A 219 32.72 -9.30 -8.83
CA GLN A 219 33.09 -9.55 -10.23
C GLN A 219 33.91 -8.44 -10.89
N THR A 220 34.18 -7.31 -10.20
CA THR A 220 34.86 -6.14 -10.81
C THR A 220 36.24 -5.84 -10.24
N THR A 221 36.93 -6.80 -9.62
CA THR A 221 38.36 -6.65 -9.30
C THR A 221 39.20 -7.60 -10.16
N PRO A 222 39.68 -7.18 -11.35
CA PRO A 222 40.85 -7.81 -11.93
C PRO A 222 42.05 -7.45 -11.04
N VAL A 223 42.71 -8.48 -10.52
CA VAL A 223 44.06 -8.35 -10.01
C VAL A 223 44.96 -8.21 -11.23
N GLU A 224 45.52 -7.02 -11.44
CA GLU A 224 46.82 -6.81 -12.11
C GLU A 224 47.40 -5.45 -11.71
#